data_AF-A0A3N0V0N4-F1
#
_entry.id   AF-A0A3N0V0N4-F1
#
_cell.length_a   1.000
_cell.length_b   1.000
_cell.length_c   1.000
_cell.angle_alpha   90.00
_cell.angle_beta   90.00
_cell.angle_gamma   90.00
#
_symmetry.space_group_name_H-M   'P 1'
#
loop_
_entity.id
_entity.type
_entity.pdbx_description
1 polymer ?
#
loop_
_entity_poly.entity_id
_entity_poly.type
_entity_poly.pdbx_seq_one_letter_code
_entity_poly.pdbx_strand_id
1 'polypeptide(L)'
;MADDQKNPDDEVLCYCSGTRRGQIRELFLGGRDMDGISRWTGALSGCGGCEWDIGVYLEELAQATEAAASASAATDVAASCGGSAKDDVASQCGESPSSNNR
;
A
#
# COMPACT_ATOMS: atom_id res chain seq x y z
N MET A 1 -26.82 -32.86 2.96
CA MET A 1 -25.90 -32.26 1.99
C MET A 1 -24.83 -31.55 2.81
N ALA A 2 -23.54 -31.82 2.55
CA ALA A 2 -22.45 -31.30 3.38
C ALA A 2 -22.44 -29.76 3.32
N ASP A 3 -22.39 -29.14 4.50
CA ASP A 3 -22.07 -27.73 4.70
C ASP A 3 -20.87 -27.37 3.83
N ASP A 4 -21.14 -26.65 2.74
CA ASP A 4 -20.15 -25.95 1.94
C ASP A 4 -19.55 -24.90 2.87
N GLN A 5 -18.46 -25.26 3.54
CA GLN A 5 -17.59 -24.32 4.25
C GLN A 5 -16.98 -23.40 3.18
N LYS A 6 -17.79 -22.50 2.63
CA LYS A 6 -17.34 -21.49 1.68
C LYS A 6 -16.40 -20.59 2.44
N ASN A 7 -15.10 -20.87 2.33
CA ASN A 7 -14.09 -20.00 2.89
C ASN A 7 -14.37 -18.59 2.35
N PRO A 8 -14.61 -17.60 3.21
CA PRO A 8 -14.88 -16.22 2.75
C PRO A 8 -13.68 -15.66 1.96
N ASP A 9 -12.53 -16.31 2.10
CA ASP A 9 -11.28 -16.09 1.38
C ASP A 9 -11.37 -16.35 -0.14
N ASP A 10 -12.24 -17.28 -0.58
CA ASP A 10 -12.43 -17.64 -1.99
C ASP A 10 -13.36 -16.68 -2.75
N GLU A 11 -13.93 -15.70 -2.06
CA GLU A 11 -14.77 -14.68 -2.67
C GLU A 11 -13.95 -13.76 -3.58
N VAL A 12 -14.38 -13.63 -4.84
CA VAL A 12 -13.76 -12.75 -5.84
C VAL A 12 -14.30 -11.34 -5.66
N LEU A 13 -13.45 -10.40 -5.25
CA LEU A 13 -13.79 -8.98 -5.12
C LEU A 13 -13.59 -8.21 -6.44
N CYS A 14 -12.58 -8.58 -7.23
CA CYS A 14 -12.35 -7.96 -8.53
C CYS A 14 -12.48 -8.99 -9.64
N TYR A 15 -13.55 -8.91 -10.42
CA TYR A 15 -13.77 -9.82 -11.56
C TYR A 15 -12.84 -9.54 -12.75
N CYS A 16 -12.38 -8.30 -12.92
CA CYS A 16 -11.47 -7.94 -14.02
C CYS A 16 -10.09 -8.60 -13.87
N SER A 17 -9.58 -8.63 -12.63
CA SER A 17 -8.24 -9.14 -12.30
C SER A 17 -8.29 -10.53 -11.64
N GLY A 18 -9.47 -11.01 -11.25
CA GLY A 18 -9.66 -12.26 -10.52
C GLY A 18 -9.21 -12.19 -9.05
N THR A 19 -9.08 -11.00 -8.47
CA THR A 19 -8.56 -10.82 -7.10
C THR A 19 -9.58 -11.29 -6.07
N ARG A 20 -9.12 -12.11 -5.13
CA ARG A 20 -9.93 -12.70 -4.05
C ARG A 20 -9.70 -12.00 -2.72
N ARG A 21 -10.68 -12.09 -1.81
CA ARG A 21 -10.56 -11.60 -0.41
C ARG A 21 -9.32 -12.16 0.27
N GLY A 22 -9.05 -13.44 0.10
CA GLY A 22 -7.89 -14.09 0.68
C GLY A 22 -6.56 -13.51 0.25
N GLN A 23 -6.44 -13.24 -1.04
CA GLN A 23 -5.25 -12.64 -1.60
C GLN A 23 -5.02 -11.24 -1.03
N ILE A 24 -6.07 -10.42 -0.88
CA ILE A 24 -5.97 -9.09 -0.27
C ILE A 24 -5.57 -9.17 1.20
N ARG A 25 -6.16 -10.10 1.96
CA ARG A 25 -5.81 -10.34 3.36
C ARG A 25 -4.34 -10.74 3.52
N GLU A 26 -3.85 -11.68 2.70
CA GLU A 26 -2.46 -12.13 2.76
C GLU A 26 -1.48 -10.99 2.42
N LEU A 27 -1.82 -10.15 1.43
CA LEU A 27 -1.05 -8.96 1.10
C LEU A 27 -1.04 -7.93 2.25
N PHE A 28 -2.19 -7.70 2.89
CA PHE A 28 -2.33 -6.78 4.02
C PHE A 28 -1.55 -7.26 5.24
N LEU A 29 -1.63 -8.55 5.58
CA LEU A 29 -0.82 -9.17 6.63
C LEU A 29 0.68 -9.09 6.32
N GLY A 30 1.06 -9.08 5.04
CA GLY A 30 2.41 -8.82 4.58
C GLY A 30 2.84 -7.34 4.63
N GLY A 31 2.02 -6.45 5.18
CA GLY A 31 2.30 -5.02 5.30
C GLY A 31 2.11 -4.23 4.00
N ARG A 32 1.33 -4.74 3.03
CA ARG A 32 0.97 -3.97 1.84
C ARG A 32 -0.31 -3.19 2.07
N ASP A 33 -0.25 -1.91 1.74
CA ASP A 33 -1.39 -1.00 1.70
C ASP A 33 -2.15 -1.09 0.35
N MET A 34 -3.22 -0.32 0.17
CA MET A 34 -4.08 -0.28 -1.01
C MET A 34 -3.29 -0.08 -2.32
N ASP A 35 -2.31 0.83 -2.34
CA ASP A 35 -1.43 1.03 -3.50
C ASP A 35 -0.56 -0.21 -3.78
N GLY A 36 -0.03 -0.83 -2.73
CA GLY A 36 0.74 -2.06 -2.83
C GLY A 36 -0.10 -3.20 -3.40
N ILE A 37 -1.33 -3.37 -2.90
CA ILE A 37 -2.26 -4.38 -3.37
C ILE A 37 -2.60 -4.15 -4.85
N SER A 38 -2.90 -2.91 -5.24
CA SER A 38 -3.16 -2.52 -6.63
C SER A 38 -2.02 -2.92 -7.57
N ARG A 39 -0.77 -2.61 -7.19
CA ARG A 39 0.41 -2.94 -7.99
C ARG A 39 0.68 -4.44 -8.10
N TRP A 40 0.39 -5.20 -7.04
CA TRP A 40 0.65 -6.64 -7.01
C TRP A 40 -0.43 -7.46 -7.71
N THR A 41 -1.71 -7.11 -7.52
CA THR A 41 -2.83 -7.88 -8.06
C THR A 41 -3.34 -7.33 -9.38
N GLY A 42 -3.01 -6.06 -9.70
CA GLY A 42 -3.62 -5.34 -10.82
C GLY A 42 -5.08 -4.98 -10.59
N ALA A 43 -5.63 -5.22 -9.39
CA ALA A 43 -6.91 -4.62 -9.00
C ALA A 43 -6.75 -3.09 -9.03
N LEU A 44 -7.81 -2.35 -9.36
CA LEU A 44 -7.82 -0.87 -9.44
C LEU A 44 -7.09 -0.23 -10.62
N SER A 45 -6.14 -0.91 -11.26
CA SER A 45 -5.40 -0.37 -12.42
C SER A 45 -6.15 -0.47 -13.75
N GLY A 46 -7.30 -1.17 -13.77
CA GLY A 46 -8.12 -1.38 -14.96
C GLY A 46 -9.49 -0.73 -14.84
N CYS A 47 -10.49 -1.55 -14.49
CA CYS A 47 -11.91 -1.18 -14.52
C CYS A 47 -12.39 -0.33 -13.33
N GLY A 48 -11.58 -0.16 -12.28
CA GLY A 48 -11.87 0.68 -11.10
C GLY A 48 -13.00 0.17 -10.19
N GLY A 49 -13.95 -0.63 -10.68
CA GLY A 49 -15.19 -0.94 -9.95
C GLY A 49 -15.08 -1.70 -8.62
N CYS A 50 -13.89 -2.13 -8.21
CA CYS A 50 -13.64 -2.81 -6.92
C CYS A 50 -12.88 -1.92 -5.91
N GLU A 51 -12.65 -0.64 -6.23
CA GLU A 51 -11.97 0.32 -5.33
C GLU A 51 -12.66 0.46 -3.98
N TRP A 52 -13.99 0.52 -4.01
CA TRP A 52 -14.81 0.65 -2.82
C TRP A 52 -14.83 -0.63 -1.99
N ASP A 53 -15.04 -1.79 -2.63
CA ASP A 53 -15.06 -3.08 -1.93
C ASP A 53 -13.71 -3.41 -1.28
N ILE A 54 -12.61 -3.12 -1.97
CA ILE A 54 -11.25 -3.32 -1.43
C ILE A 54 -10.98 -2.34 -0.29
N GLY A 55 -11.34 -1.06 -0.44
CA GLY A 55 -11.16 -0.05 0.62
C GLY A 55 -11.89 -0.45 1.90
N VAL A 56 -13.18 -0.76 1.80
CA VAL A 56 -13.98 -1.21 2.95
C VAL A 56 -13.39 -2.48 3.56
N TYR A 57 -12.97 -3.45 2.74
CA TYR A 57 -12.40 -4.68 3.26
C TYR A 57 -11.08 -4.46 4.00
N LEU A 58 -10.25 -3.51 3.56
CA LEU A 58 -9.03 -3.13 4.27
C LEU A 58 -9.34 -2.44 5.60
N GLU A 59 -10.36 -1.60 5.66
CA GLU A 59 -10.82 -1.00 6.92
C GLU A 59 -11.36 -2.06 7.90
N GLU A 60 -12.12 -3.04 7.39
CA GLU A 60 -12.58 -4.19 8.18
C GLU A 60 -11.41 -5.02 8.70
N LEU A 61 -10.41 -5.28 7.86
CA LEU A 61 -9.19 -5.99 8.25
C LEU A 61 -8.36 -5.17 9.23
N ALA A 62 -8.26 -3.85 9.09
CA ALA A 62 -7.59 -2.99 10.04
C ALA A 62 -8.27 -3.08 11.40
N GLN A 63 -9.60 -2.97 11.48
CA GLN A 63 -10.33 -3.09 12.75
C GLN A 63 -10.27 -4.50 13.36
N ALA A 64 -10.39 -5.55 12.52
CA ALA A 64 -10.30 -6.94 12.95
C ALA A 64 -8.88 -7.31 13.39
N THR A 65 -7.88 -6.76 12.70
CA THR A 65 -6.49 -6.86 13.13
C THR A 65 -6.26 -6.01 14.34
N GLU A 66 -6.79 -4.80 14.54
CA GLU A 66 -6.61 -4.05 15.81
C GLU A 66 -7.15 -4.83 17.02
N ALA A 67 -8.23 -5.60 16.85
CA ALA A 67 -8.71 -6.57 17.84
C ALA A 67 -7.75 -7.77 18.06
N ALA A 68 -6.85 -8.07 17.11
CA ALA A 68 -5.83 -9.15 17.15
C ALA A 68 -4.35 -8.68 17.20
N ALA A 69 -4.07 -7.40 16.95
CA ALA A 69 -2.81 -6.73 16.63
C ALA A 69 -2.51 -5.63 17.66
N SER A 70 -3.21 -5.69 18.80
CA SER A 70 -2.57 -5.41 20.09
C SER A 70 -1.28 -6.23 20.31
N ALA A 71 -0.94 -7.18 19.43
CA ALA A 71 0.29 -7.98 19.48
C ALA A 71 1.40 -7.62 18.47
N SER A 72 1.23 -6.73 17.47
CA SER A 72 2.31 -6.51 16.48
C SER A 72 2.38 -5.15 15.78
N ALA A 73 1.89 -4.06 16.39
CA ALA A 73 2.23 -2.69 15.95
C ALA A 73 3.56 -2.22 16.58
N ALA A 74 4.61 -3.03 16.40
CA ALA A 74 5.97 -2.76 16.83
C ALA A 74 6.92 -2.95 15.63
N THR A 75 6.72 -2.16 14.58
CA THR A 75 7.69 -1.80 13.54
C THR A 75 6.93 -0.88 12.57
N ASP A 76 7.29 0.36 12.31
CA ASP A 76 8.47 1.10 12.69
C ASP A 76 8.22 2.55 12.29
N VAL A 77 8.20 3.43 13.29
CA VAL A 77 8.22 4.88 13.18
C VAL A 77 9.68 5.38 13.06
N ALA A 78 10.57 4.60 12.42
CA ALA A 78 12.01 4.86 12.37
C ALA A 78 12.70 4.48 11.04
N ALA A 79 12.03 4.70 9.91
CA ALA A 79 12.72 5.02 8.65
C ALA A 79 12.39 6.47 8.21
N SER A 80 12.40 7.36 9.20
CA SER A 80 12.71 8.77 9.01
C SER A 80 14.10 8.90 8.34
N CYS A 81 14.22 9.87 7.44
CA CYS A 81 15.45 10.34 6.78
C CYS A 81 16.02 9.49 5.62
N GLY A 82 15.46 9.71 4.42
CA GLY A 82 16.09 9.42 3.13
C GLY A 82 15.48 10.29 2.04
N GLY A 83 15.94 11.54 1.93
CA GLY A 83 15.27 12.60 1.17
C GLY A 83 15.26 12.47 -0.35
N SER A 84 14.44 13.30 -0.99
CA SER A 84 14.78 13.98 -2.24
C SER A 84 13.73 15.05 -2.58
N ALA A 85 14.20 16.30 -2.50
CA ALA A 85 13.87 17.43 -3.36
C ALA A 85 12.38 17.82 -3.48
N LYS A 86 12.03 19.00 -2.98
CA LYS A 86 11.64 20.20 -3.76
C LYS A 86 11.06 21.26 -2.80
N ASP A 87 11.88 21.91 -1.99
CA ASP A 87 11.70 23.34 -1.66
C ASP A 87 12.92 23.86 -0.89
N ASP A 88 13.93 24.34 -1.61
CA ASP A 88 14.99 25.19 -1.05
C ASP A 88 15.27 26.30 -2.07
N VAL A 89 14.35 27.26 -2.11
CA VAL A 89 14.56 28.54 -2.79
C VAL A 89 15.40 29.44 -1.89
N ALA A 90 16.46 29.99 -2.48
CA ALA A 90 17.16 31.19 -2.06
C ALA A 90 18.01 31.11 -0.79
N SER A 91 19.22 30.57 -0.91
CA SER A 91 20.44 31.27 -0.49
C SER A 91 21.66 30.45 -0.85
N GLN A 92 22.34 30.82 -1.95
CA GLN A 92 23.75 31.18 -1.95
C GLN A 92 24.21 31.34 -3.40
N CYS A 93 24.08 32.58 -3.86
CA CYS A 93 24.96 33.15 -4.87
C CYS A 93 26.41 32.87 -4.44
N GLY A 94 27.05 31.96 -5.17
CA GLY A 94 28.49 31.74 -5.15
C GLY A 94 28.96 31.79 -6.59
N GLU A 95 29.19 33.01 -7.08
CA GLU A 95 29.98 33.27 -8.28
C GLU A 95 31.24 32.39 -8.24
N SER A 96 31.38 31.51 -9.23
CA SER A 96 32.66 30.86 -9.48
C SER A 96 33.56 31.88 -10.18
N PRO A 97 34.71 32.30 -9.64
CA PRO A 97 35.77 32.80 -10.48
C PRO A 97 36.27 31.61 -11.29
N SER A 98 35.75 31.50 -12.52
CA SER A 98 36.29 30.62 -13.54
C SER A 98 37.77 30.96 -13.72
N SER A 99 38.63 30.08 -13.18
CA SER A 99 40.04 30.03 -13.55
C SER A 99 40.11 29.78 -15.05
N ASN A 100 40.46 30.80 -15.83
CA ASN A 100 41.07 30.56 -17.13
C ASN A 100 42.46 31.18 -17.16
N ASN A 101 43.42 30.30 -17.37
CA ASN A 101 44.83 30.55 -17.48
C ASN A 101 45.11 30.77 -18.98
N ARG A 102 45.19 32.02 -19.44
CA ARG A 102 45.84 32.46 -20.69
C ARG A 102 45.87 33.97 -20.83
#